data_AF-A0A2T9ZLF4-F1
#
_entry.id   AF-A0A2T9ZLF4-F1
#
_cell.length_a   1.000
_cell.length_b   1.000
_cell.length_c   1.000
_cell.angle_alpha   90.00
_cell.angle_beta   90.00
_cell.angle_gamma   90.00
#
_symmetry.space_group_name_H-M   'P 1'
#
loop_
_entity.id
_entity.type
_entity.pdbx_description
1 polymer ?
#
loop_
_entity_poly.entity_id
_entity_poly.type
_entity_poly.pdbx_seq_one_letter_code
_entity_poly.pdbx_strand_id
1 'polypeptide(L)'
;MFELPPPNTEPLTVVFDKQDQTEIDKIKSLIESKHYSVKSVVFWDELDIDSEKKYKETNMLYSGDLYHEIFYPSPALASNIDDIEAKLANASGNQKRLKVLDLGCGCGRDLVFLTKRESGVQWEAFGIDYQYFNRPLLGHIDSLLDAGGFIIFSSFVYGEGVPAFEKPKPQHCIKVGELTQFFSLLGYQIVLDKIEFIEDGRPVNTFIAQKPYSLE
;
A
#
# COMPACT_ATOMS: atom_id res chain seq x y z
N MET A 1 3.47 -4.69 8.15
CA MET A 1 2.35 -3.88 8.72
C MET A 1 1.13 -4.76 8.94
N PHE A 2 0.75 -5.03 10.18
CA PHE A 2 -0.55 -5.65 10.48
C PHE A 2 -1.62 -4.55 10.42
N GLU A 3 -2.75 -4.80 9.76
CA GLU A 3 -3.89 -3.87 9.73
C GLU A 3 -4.59 -3.75 11.10
N LEU A 4 -4.29 -4.68 12.03
CA LEU A 4 -4.74 -4.73 13.42
C LEU A 4 -3.53 -4.85 14.36
N PRO A 5 -3.65 -4.54 15.67
CA PRO A 5 -2.63 -4.87 16.67
C PRO A 5 -2.25 -6.36 16.62
N PRO A 6 -1.05 -6.79 17.06
CA PRO A 6 -0.72 -8.21 17.06
C PRO A 6 -1.72 -9.04 17.90
N PRO A 7 -2.09 -10.27 17.49
CA PRO A 7 -3.03 -11.10 18.26
C PRO A 7 -2.60 -11.29 19.73
N ASN A 8 -3.57 -11.37 20.64
CA ASN A 8 -3.40 -11.45 22.10
C ASN A 8 -2.66 -10.27 22.77
N THR A 9 -2.41 -9.15 22.09
CA THR A 9 -1.76 -7.98 22.72
C THR A 9 -2.75 -6.97 23.28
N GLU A 10 -3.78 -6.64 22.51
CA GLU A 10 -4.77 -5.63 22.85
C GLU A 10 -6.18 -6.10 22.48
N PRO A 11 -7.19 -5.86 23.34
CA PRO A 11 -8.55 -6.24 23.03
C PRO A 11 -9.21 -5.21 22.10
N LEU A 12 -9.92 -5.69 21.08
CA LEU A 12 -10.53 -4.86 20.04
C LEU A 12 -11.89 -4.31 20.49
N THR A 13 -12.22 -3.11 20.03
CA THR A 13 -13.61 -2.62 20.03
C THR A 13 -14.17 -2.80 18.63
N VAL A 14 -15.31 -3.46 18.49
CA VAL A 14 -15.94 -3.74 17.20
C VAL A 14 -17.16 -2.85 17.03
N VAL A 15 -17.26 -2.21 15.89
CA VAL A 15 -18.35 -1.29 15.56
C VAL A 15 -19.29 -1.95 14.55
N PHE A 16 -20.59 -1.94 14.82
CA PHE A 16 -21.64 -2.49 13.94
C PHE A 16 -22.58 -1.38 13.52
N ASP A 17 -23.06 -1.39 12.28
CA ASP A 17 -24.06 -0.45 11.78
C ASP A 17 -25.49 -0.80 12.21
N LYS A 18 -25.71 -2.02 12.70
CA LYS A 18 -27.02 -2.56 13.09
C LYS A 18 -26.93 -3.42 14.34
N GLN A 19 -28.02 -3.43 15.10
CA GLN A 19 -28.20 -4.29 16.26
C GLN A 19 -28.74 -5.68 15.84
N ASP A 20 -27.94 -6.48 15.14
CA ASP A 20 -28.24 -7.89 14.83
C ASP A 20 -27.37 -8.84 15.69
N GLN A 21 -27.98 -9.45 16.71
CA GLN A 21 -27.28 -10.33 17.64
C GLN A 21 -26.63 -11.54 16.95
N THR A 22 -27.25 -12.07 15.90
CA THR A 22 -26.74 -13.25 15.18
C THR A 22 -25.45 -12.91 14.44
N GLU A 23 -25.44 -11.73 13.80
CA GLU A 23 -24.26 -11.23 13.10
C GLU A 23 -23.13 -10.85 14.06
N ILE A 24 -23.48 -10.23 15.19
CA ILE A 24 -22.53 -9.87 16.26
C ILE A 24 -21.81 -11.12 16.78
N ASP A 25 -22.56 -12.17 17.12
CA ASP A 25 -21.97 -13.40 17.66
C ASP A 25 -21.10 -14.12 16.62
N LYS A 26 -21.50 -14.09 15.35
CA LYS A 26 -20.70 -14.63 14.24
C LYS A 26 -19.38 -13.88 14.07
N ILE A 27 -19.39 -12.55 14.09
CA ILE A 27 -18.19 -11.71 13.96
C ILE A 27 -17.26 -11.89 15.16
N LYS A 28 -17.81 -11.93 16.40
CA LYS A 28 -17.02 -12.21 17.60
C LYS A 28 -16.31 -13.56 17.52
N SER A 29 -17.04 -14.61 17.16
CA SER A 29 -16.48 -15.95 16.98
C SER A 29 -15.36 -15.96 15.93
N LEU A 30 -15.53 -15.22 14.82
CA LEU A 30 -14.49 -15.08 13.80
C LEU A 30 -13.23 -14.37 14.35
N ILE A 31 -13.39 -13.26 15.06
CA ILE A 31 -12.28 -12.50 15.67
C ILE A 31 -11.54 -13.35 16.71
N GLU A 32 -12.28 -14.04 17.57
CA GLU A 32 -11.73 -14.96 18.59
C GLU A 32 -10.99 -16.14 17.95
N SER A 33 -11.48 -16.68 16.83
CA SER A 33 -10.80 -17.73 16.08
C SER A 33 -9.44 -17.31 15.52
N LYS A 34 -9.18 -15.99 15.45
CA LYS A 34 -7.92 -15.39 15.01
C LYS A 34 -7.05 -14.93 16.19
N HIS A 35 -7.37 -15.36 17.41
CA HIS A 35 -6.66 -15.02 18.66
C HIS A 35 -6.73 -13.54 19.04
N TYR A 36 -7.84 -12.87 18.73
CA TYR A 36 -8.15 -11.54 19.23
C TYR A 36 -9.27 -11.62 20.27
N SER A 37 -9.24 -10.76 21.27
CA SER A 37 -10.32 -10.63 22.25
C SER A 37 -11.15 -9.38 21.96
N VAL A 38 -12.48 -9.45 22.07
CA VAL A 38 -13.36 -8.29 21.91
C VAL A 38 -13.64 -7.66 23.28
N LYS A 39 -13.20 -6.40 23.49
CA LYS A 39 -13.46 -5.61 24.71
C LYS A 39 -14.90 -5.13 24.78
N SER A 40 -15.38 -4.57 23.68
CA SER A 40 -16.67 -3.90 23.60
C SER A 40 -17.23 -3.96 22.19
N VAL A 41 -18.57 -3.95 22.12
CA VAL A 41 -19.33 -3.77 20.89
C VAL A 41 -19.98 -2.40 20.96
N VAL A 42 -19.83 -1.63 19.88
CA VAL A 42 -20.38 -0.29 19.73
C VAL A 42 -21.27 -0.30 18.49
N PHE A 43 -22.39 0.42 18.55
CA PHE A 43 -23.27 0.59 17.39
C PHE A 43 -23.03 1.97 16.78
N TRP A 44 -22.86 1.97 15.46
CA TRP A 44 -22.80 3.17 14.66
C TRP A 44 -24.23 3.64 14.39
N ASP A 45 -24.82 4.27 15.39
CA ASP A 45 -26.04 5.04 15.25
C ASP A 45 -25.67 6.51 14.91
N GLU A 46 -26.61 7.30 14.37
CA GLU A 46 -26.43 8.76 14.41
C GLU A 46 -26.11 9.14 15.86
N LEU A 47 -25.07 9.95 16.08
CA LEU A 47 -24.70 10.42 17.41
C LEU A 47 -25.86 11.23 18.00
N ASP A 48 -26.75 10.55 18.71
CA ASP A 48 -27.75 11.19 19.53
C ASP A 48 -27.08 11.74 20.80
N ILE A 49 -27.80 12.63 21.48
CA ILE A 49 -27.31 13.33 22.67
C ILE A 49 -26.89 12.34 23.77
N ASP A 50 -27.59 11.20 23.87
CA ASP A 50 -27.33 10.18 24.89
C ASP A 50 -26.06 9.37 24.57
N SER A 51 -25.83 9.03 23.30
CA SER A 51 -24.62 8.34 22.82
C SER A 51 -23.41 9.25 22.94
N GLU A 52 -23.53 10.52 22.57
CA GLU A 52 -22.45 11.51 22.72
C GLU A 52 -22.03 11.65 24.19
N LYS A 53 -23.01 11.77 25.09
CA LYS A 53 -22.76 11.85 26.53
C LYS A 53 -22.09 10.58 27.06
N LYS A 54 -22.59 9.40 26.70
CA LYS A 54 -22.02 8.11 27.08
C LYS A 54 -20.56 7.99 26.62
N TYR A 55 -20.26 8.31 25.36
CA TYR A 55 -18.90 8.21 24.83
C TYR A 55 -17.95 9.27 25.41
N LYS A 56 -18.45 10.46 25.78
CA LYS A 56 -17.67 11.45 26.56
C LYS A 56 -17.33 10.92 27.95
N GLU A 57 -18.30 10.35 28.65
CA GLU A 57 -18.11 9.80 30.01
C GLU A 57 -17.15 8.60 30.03
N THR A 58 -17.09 7.80 28.96
CA THR A 58 -16.16 6.67 28.84
C THR A 58 -14.83 7.04 28.18
N ASN A 59 -14.57 8.31 27.90
CA ASN A 59 -13.39 8.81 27.18
C ASN A 59 -13.17 8.10 25.80
N MET A 60 -14.28 7.78 25.13
CA MET A 60 -14.33 7.15 23.81
C MET A 60 -14.75 8.11 22.69
N LEU A 61 -15.29 9.29 23.02
CA LEU A 61 -15.56 10.34 22.05
C LEU A 61 -14.40 11.32 22.00
N TYR A 62 -13.78 11.45 20.84
CA TYR A 62 -12.84 12.51 20.54
C TYR A 62 -13.43 13.39 19.43
N SER A 63 -13.41 14.71 19.65
CA SER A 63 -13.79 15.71 18.66
C SER A 63 -12.65 16.71 18.50
N GLY A 64 -12.22 16.96 17.28
CA GLY A 64 -11.20 17.94 16.95
C GLY A 64 -10.68 17.74 15.52
N ASP A 65 -9.80 18.63 15.07
CA ASP A 65 -9.17 18.56 13.74
C ASP A 65 -7.98 17.60 13.70
N LEU A 66 -7.84 16.73 14.72
CA LEU A 66 -6.76 15.78 14.83
C LEU A 66 -7.02 14.60 13.89
N TYR A 67 -6.64 14.76 12.63
CA TYR A 67 -6.60 13.67 11.67
C TYR A 67 -5.28 12.91 11.86
N HIS A 68 -5.37 11.63 12.21
CA HIS A 68 -4.21 10.75 12.11
C HIS A 68 -4.02 10.37 10.64
N GLU A 69 -2.83 10.64 10.09
CA GLU A 69 -2.44 10.05 8.81
C GLU A 69 -2.31 8.53 8.99
N ILE A 70 -3.40 7.83 8.69
CA ILE A 70 -3.47 6.37 8.76
C ILE A 70 -2.78 5.70 7.55
N PHE A 71 -2.48 6.47 6.51
CA PHE A 71 -1.90 5.96 5.26
C PHE A 71 -0.46 6.44 5.11
N TYR A 72 0.48 5.57 5.49
CA TYR A 72 1.88 5.73 5.11
C TYR A 72 2.14 5.02 3.78
N PRO A 73 2.79 5.66 2.81
CA PRO A 73 3.19 4.99 1.57
C PRO A 73 4.16 3.85 1.85
N SER A 74 4.38 3.01 0.84
CA SER A 74 5.50 2.09 0.85
C SER A 74 6.83 2.82 1.06
N PRO A 75 7.78 2.26 1.83
CA PRO A 75 9.10 2.87 2.03
C PRO A 75 9.84 3.13 0.71
N ALA A 76 9.64 2.25 -0.27
CA ALA A 76 10.17 2.38 -1.62
C ALA A 76 9.69 3.67 -2.30
N LEU A 77 8.38 3.95 -2.27
CA LEU A 77 7.83 5.18 -2.83
C LEU A 77 8.29 6.40 -2.02
N ALA A 78 8.15 6.35 -0.70
CA ALA A 78 8.47 7.46 0.20
C ALA A 78 9.90 7.98 0.02
N SER A 79 10.86 7.06 -0.14
CA SER A 79 12.29 7.39 -0.21
C SER A 79 12.75 7.90 -1.57
N ASN A 80 11.92 7.78 -2.62
CA ASN A 80 12.34 8.05 -4.00
C ASN A 80 11.44 9.04 -4.75
N ILE A 81 10.25 9.35 -4.21
CA ILE A 81 9.25 10.15 -4.93
C ILE A 81 9.71 11.58 -5.22
N ASP A 82 10.47 12.21 -4.33
CA ASP A 82 10.98 13.59 -4.54
C ASP A 82 11.91 13.65 -5.75
N ASP A 83 12.83 12.69 -5.86
CA ASP A 83 13.77 12.59 -6.99
C ASP A 83 13.04 12.26 -8.30
N ILE A 84 12.02 11.40 -8.24
CA ILE A 84 11.19 11.04 -9.40
C ILE A 84 10.40 12.26 -9.88
N GLU A 85 9.74 12.98 -8.97
CA GLU A 85 9.01 14.22 -9.29
C GLU A 85 9.92 15.27 -9.91
N ALA A 86 11.10 15.49 -9.34
CA ALA A 86 12.07 16.44 -9.87
C ALA A 86 12.50 16.09 -11.31
N LYS A 87 12.78 14.80 -11.58
CA LYS A 87 13.17 14.33 -12.93
C LYS A 87 12.03 14.46 -13.93
N LEU A 88 10.81 14.10 -13.54
CA LEU A 88 9.64 14.19 -14.42
C LEU A 88 9.25 15.65 -14.70
N ALA A 89 9.24 16.51 -13.68
CA ALA A 89 8.92 17.92 -13.83
C ALA A 89 9.89 18.66 -14.77
N ASN A 90 11.19 18.33 -14.69
CA ASN A 90 12.21 18.87 -15.59
C ASN A 90 11.98 18.44 -17.05
N ALA A 91 11.53 17.20 -17.27
CA ALA A 91 11.27 16.68 -18.61
C ALA A 91 9.98 17.26 -19.22
N SER A 92 8.95 17.54 -18.41
CA SER A 92 7.64 17.98 -18.90
C SER A 92 7.49 19.49 -19.10
N GLY A 93 8.57 20.27 -19.07
CA GLY A 93 8.56 21.67 -19.52
C GLY A 93 7.57 22.61 -18.79
N ASN A 94 7.44 22.45 -17.46
CA ASN A 94 6.47 23.11 -16.54
C ASN A 94 5.12 22.41 -16.33
N GLN A 95 4.89 21.22 -16.89
CA GLN A 95 3.69 20.46 -16.53
C GLN A 95 3.78 19.97 -15.09
N LYS A 96 2.97 20.58 -14.21
CA LYS A 96 2.85 20.18 -12.80
C LYS A 96 1.93 18.99 -12.57
N ARG A 97 1.30 18.47 -13.61
CA ARG A 97 0.34 17.36 -13.49
C ARG A 97 0.93 16.07 -14.04
N LEU A 98 1.16 15.11 -13.15
CA LEU A 98 1.69 13.78 -13.46
C LEU A 98 0.61 12.71 -13.28
N LYS A 99 0.77 11.57 -13.93
CA LYS A 99 -0.14 10.43 -13.82
C LYS A 99 0.54 9.26 -13.14
N VAL A 100 -0.21 8.52 -12.33
CA VAL A 100 0.26 7.28 -11.69
C VAL A 100 -0.79 6.19 -11.84
N LEU A 101 -0.32 4.98 -12.10
CA LEU A 101 -1.12 3.76 -12.06
C LEU A 101 -0.52 2.84 -10.98
N ASP A 102 -1.29 2.58 -9.94
CA ASP A 102 -0.93 1.67 -8.85
C ASP A 102 -1.57 0.30 -9.07
N LEU A 103 -0.73 -0.73 -9.22
CA LEU A 103 -1.11 -2.09 -9.55
C LEU A 103 -0.91 -2.99 -8.31
N GLY A 104 -2.01 -3.50 -7.77
CA GLY A 104 -2.04 -4.14 -6.45
C GLY A 104 -2.12 -3.12 -5.33
N CYS A 105 -2.95 -2.09 -5.51
CA CYS A 105 -3.01 -0.93 -4.61
C CYS A 105 -3.55 -1.25 -3.21
N GLY A 106 -4.20 -2.40 -3.00
CA GLY A 106 -4.81 -2.77 -1.73
C GLY A 106 -5.77 -1.68 -1.23
N CYS A 107 -5.52 -1.16 -0.02
CA CYS A 107 -6.31 -0.06 0.56
C CYS A 107 -6.02 1.33 -0.04
N GLY A 108 -5.10 1.44 -1.01
CA GLY A 108 -4.82 2.69 -1.74
C GLY A 108 -3.91 3.68 -1.01
N ARG A 109 -3.10 3.22 -0.05
CA ARG A 109 -2.24 4.09 0.78
C ARG A 109 -1.28 4.94 -0.05
N ASP A 110 -0.67 4.35 -1.08
CA ASP A 110 0.31 5.01 -1.93
C ASP A 110 -0.37 6.07 -2.82
N LEU A 111 -1.59 5.78 -3.31
CA LEU A 111 -2.40 6.75 -4.05
C LEU A 111 -2.87 7.93 -3.17
N VAL A 112 -3.34 7.64 -1.95
CA VAL A 112 -3.74 8.69 -0.99
C VAL A 112 -2.54 9.56 -0.64
N PHE A 113 -1.38 8.96 -0.39
CA PHE A 113 -0.14 9.69 -0.17
C PHE A 113 0.15 10.61 -1.36
N LEU A 114 0.27 10.06 -2.58
CA LEU A 114 0.62 10.84 -3.78
C LEU A 114 -0.35 12.00 -4.05
N THR A 115 -1.65 11.76 -3.93
CA THR A 115 -2.67 12.79 -4.21
C THR A 115 -2.76 13.88 -3.14
N LYS A 116 -2.25 13.64 -1.92
CA LYS A 116 -2.18 14.62 -0.84
C LYS A 116 -0.84 15.37 -0.75
N ARG A 117 0.15 15.00 -1.55
CA ARG A 117 1.48 15.63 -1.51
C ARG A 117 1.41 17.12 -1.82
N GLU A 118 2.14 17.90 -1.04
CA GLU A 118 2.31 19.35 -1.24
C GLU A 118 3.67 19.69 -1.89
N SER A 119 4.10 18.88 -2.87
CA SER A 119 5.40 19.09 -3.56
C SER A 119 5.32 20.07 -4.73
N GLY A 120 4.15 20.64 -5.00
CA GLY A 120 3.87 21.46 -6.18
C GLY A 120 3.60 20.65 -7.45
N VAL A 121 3.65 19.32 -7.37
CA VAL A 121 3.15 18.37 -8.37
C VAL A 121 1.73 17.94 -7.99
N GLN A 122 0.84 17.88 -8.97
CA GLN A 122 -0.50 17.33 -8.85
C GLN A 122 -0.54 15.94 -9.51
N TRP A 123 -0.79 14.91 -8.70
CA TRP A 123 -0.96 13.56 -9.20
C TRP A 123 -2.40 13.28 -9.62
N GLU A 124 -2.55 12.73 -10.83
CA GLU A 124 -3.75 12.05 -11.29
C GLU A 124 -3.56 10.55 -11.12
N ALA A 125 -4.28 9.98 -10.16
CA ALA A 125 -4.06 8.62 -9.66
C ALA A 125 -5.12 7.63 -10.14
N PHE A 126 -4.67 6.47 -10.60
CA PHE A 126 -5.49 5.32 -10.96
C PHE A 126 -5.03 4.11 -10.15
N GLY A 127 -5.97 3.37 -9.57
CA GLY A 127 -5.68 2.16 -8.79
C GLY A 127 -6.40 0.95 -9.37
N ILE A 128 -5.67 -0.17 -9.49
CA ILE A 128 -6.24 -1.47 -9.83
C ILE A 128 -5.76 -2.45 -8.78
N ASP A 129 -6.68 -3.05 -8.04
CA ASP A 129 -6.33 -4.06 -7.04
C ASP A 129 -6.45 -5.47 -7.58
N TYR A 130 -5.46 -6.30 -7.24
CA TYR A 130 -5.45 -7.73 -7.52
C TYR A 130 -4.51 -8.45 -6.56
N GLN A 131 -4.80 -9.72 -6.29
CA GLN A 131 -4.04 -10.49 -5.33
C GLN A 131 -2.73 -11.01 -5.97
N TYR A 132 -1.60 -10.59 -5.39
CA TYR A 132 -0.23 -11.03 -5.70
C TYR A 132 0.35 -10.61 -7.04
N PHE A 133 1.67 -10.82 -7.21
CA PHE A 133 2.38 -10.51 -8.45
C PHE A 133 1.83 -11.30 -9.65
N ASN A 134 1.46 -10.57 -10.70
CA ASN A 134 0.94 -11.12 -11.95
C ASN A 134 1.98 -10.93 -13.06
N ARG A 135 2.86 -11.92 -13.21
CA ARG A 135 3.98 -11.94 -14.17
C ARG A 135 3.57 -11.60 -15.61
N PRO A 136 2.45 -12.12 -16.16
CA PRO A 136 1.94 -11.69 -17.46
C PRO A 136 1.77 -10.17 -17.64
N LEU A 137 1.47 -9.40 -16.58
CA LEU A 137 1.32 -7.95 -16.69
C LEU A 137 2.62 -7.25 -17.07
N LEU A 138 3.79 -7.82 -16.76
CA LEU A 138 5.08 -7.22 -17.11
C LEU A 138 5.18 -6.89 -18.61
N GLY A 139 4.65 -7.76 -19.48
CA GLY A 139 4.65 -7.55 -20.92
C GLY A 139 3.79 -6.37 -21.40
N HIS A 140 2.87 -5.88 -20.56
CA HIS A 140 1.99 -4.75 -20.87
C HIS A 140 2.47 -3.43 -20.27
N ILE A 141 3.30 -3.46 -19.21
CA ILE A 141 3.74 -2.26 -18.50
C ILE A 141 4.44 -1.28 -19.44
N ASP A 142 5.27 -1.76 -20.36
CA ASP A 142 5.96 -0.87 -21.28
C ASP A 142 4.99 -0.02 -22.11
N SER A 143 3.88 -0.59 -22.57
CA SER A 143 2.88 0.14 -23.36
C SER A 143 2.05 1.13 -22.55
N LEU A 144 2.02 0.98 -21.23
CA LEU A 144 1.27 1.84 -20.31
C LEU A 144 2.10 3.03 -19.81
N LEU A 145 3.43 2.99 -20.00
CA LEU A 145 4.35 3.97 -19.47
C LEU A 145 4.88 4.89 -20.58
N ASP A 146 4.73 6.20 -20.35
CA ASP A 146 5.30 7.21 -21.24
C ASP A 146 6.85 7.15 -21.22
N ALA A 147 7.47 7.59 -22.31
CA ALA A 147 8.92 7.68 -22.40
C ALA A 147 9.50 8.57 -21.28
N GLY A 148 10.60 8.13 -20.67
CA GLY A 148 11.14 8.79 -19.47
C GLY A 148 10.38 8.52 -18.17
N GLY A 149 9.25 7.80 -18.22
CA GLY A 149 8.45 7.42 -17.06
C GLY A 149 9.17 6.43 -16.13
N PHE A 150 8.68 6.33 -14.90
CA PHE A 150 9.25 5.47 -13.86
C PHE A 150 8.35 4.29 -13.52
N ILE A 151 8.97 3.18 -13.14
CA ILE A 151 8.31 2.04 -12.52
C ILE A 151 8.91 1.84 -11.14
N ILE A 152 8.05 1.56 -10.16
CA ILE A 152 8.44 1.16 -8.82
C ILE A 152 7.77 -0.18 -8.52
N PHE A 153 8.56 -1.18 -8.13
CA PHE A 153 8.08 -2.42 -7.56
C PHE A 153 8.53 -2.54 -6.12
N SER A 154 7.62 -3.02 -5.26
CA SER A 154 7.92 -3.45 -3.90
C SER A 154 7.09 -4.71 -3.64
N SER A 155 7.67 -5.89 -3.89
CA SER A 155 6.94 -7.16 -3.76
C SER A 155 7.84 -8.28 -3.24
N PHE A 156 7.23 -9.32 -2.68
CA PHE A 156 7.95 -10.48 -2.14
C PHE A 156 8.86 -11.11 -3.18
N VAL A 157 10.07 -11.48 -2.76
CA VAL A 157 11.08 -12.07 -3.63
C VAL A 157 11.48 -13.47 -3.17
N TYR A 158 11.70 -14.37 -4.11
CA TYR A 158 12.20 -15.73 -3.84
C TYR A 158 13.38 -16.05 -4.75
N GLY A 159 14.25 -16.97 -4.32
CA GLY A 159 15.40 -17.41 -5.12
C GLY A 159 16.63 -17.69 -4.28
N GLU A 160 17.77 -17.77 -4.96
CA GLU A 160 19.07 -17.96 -4.32
C GLU A 160 19.45 -16.73 -3.48
N GLY A 161 20.04 -16.95 -2.30
CA GLY A 161 20.49 -15.87 -1.42
C GLY A 161 19.40 -15.18 -0.60
N VAL A 162 18.12 -15.61 -0.69
CA VAL A 162 17.03 -15.10 0.15
C VAL A 162 16.42 -16.19 1.04
N PRO A 163 16.05 -15.87 2.30
CA PRO A 163 15.38 -16.82 3.18
C PRO A 163 14.06 -17.34 2.60
N ALA A 164 13.78 -18.63 2.80
CA ALA A 164 12.50 -19.22 2.44
C ALA A 164 11.39 -18.78 3.42
N PHE A 165 10.17 -18.63 2.90
CA PHE A 165 8.97 -18.32 3.67
C PHE A 165 7.75 -19.05 3.09
N GLU A 166 6.73 -19.31 3.91
CA GLU A 166 5.58 -20.11 3.51
C GLU A 166 4.59 -19.36 2.59
N LYS A 167 4.41 -18.05 2.82
CA LYS A 167 3.46 -17.22 2.07
C LYS A 167 4.00 -15.81 1.77
N PRO A 168 3.77 -15.29 0.56
CA PRO A 168 3.07 -15.93 -0.57
C PRO A 168 3.85 -17.07 -1.22
N LYS A 169 3.17 -17.94 -1.99
CA LYS A 169 3.85 -19.05 -2.70
C LYS A 169 4.83 -18.49 -3.75
N PRO A 170 5.91 -19.21 -4.10
CA PRO A 170 6.93 -18.72 -5.05
C PRO A 170 6.38 -18.20 -6.39
N GLN A 171 5.36 -18.84 -6.95
CA GLN A 171 4.71 -18.40 -8.19
C GLN A 171 4.15 -16.96 -8.15
N HIS A 172 3.82 -16.48 -6.95
CA HIS A 172 3.28 -15.16 -6.62
C HIS A 172 4.35 -14.15 -6.20
N CYS A 173 5.62 -14.53 -6.22
CA CYS A 173 6.77 -13.73 -5.78
C CYS A 173 7.68 -13.42 -6.97
N ILE A 174 8.39 -12.30 -6.95
CA ILE A 174 9.43 -11.99 -7.95
C ILE A 174 10.61 -12.95 -7.75
N LYS A 175 11.23 -13.43 -8.84
CA LYS A 175 12.48 -14.19 -8.74
C LYS A 175 13.66 -13.22 -8.60
N VAL A 176 14.65 -13.52 -7.76
CA VAL A 176 15.88 -12.71 -7.66
C VAL A 176 16.47 -12.43 -9.05
N GLY A 177 16.71 -11.15 -9.35
CA GLY A 177 17.26 -10.66 -10.61
C GLY A 177 16.29 -10.60 -11.80
N GLU A 178 15.05 -11.06 -11.65
CA GLU A 178 14.07 -11.12 -12.73
C GLU A 178 13.71 -9.75 -13.29
N LEU A 179 13.42 -8.77 -12.43
CA LEU A 179 13.03 -7.43 -12.88
C LEU A 179 14.19 -6.75 -13.60
N THR A 180 15.40 -6.81 -13.05
CA THR A 180 16.60 -6.30 -13.71
C THR A 180 16.81 -6.94 -15.07
N GLN A 181 16.71 -8.27 -15.17
CA GLN A 181 16.83 -8.96 -16.46
C GLN A 181 15.77 -8.49 -17.45
N PHE A 182 14.51 -8.44 -17.04
CA PHE A 182 13.38 -8.08 -17.90
C PHE A 182 13.50 -6.64 -18.41
N PHE A 183 13.69 -5.66 -17.50
CA PHE A 183 13.72 -4.25 -17.86
C PHE A 183 15.01 -3.84 -18.57
N SER A 184 16.14 -4.49 -18.31
CA SER A 184 17.38 -4.27 -19.07
C SER A 184 17.23 -4.67 -20.54
N LEU A 185 16.50 -5.74 -20.83
CA LEU A 185 16.20 -6.15 -22.22
C LEU A 185 15.33 -5.14 -22.97
N LEU A 186 14.50 -4.39 -22.23
CA LEU A 186 13.68 -3.29 -22.77
C LEU A 186 14.43 -1.95 -22.83
N GLY A 187 15.71 -1.92 -22.44
CA GLY A 187 16.54 -0.72 -22.47
C GLY A 187 16.25 0.28 -21.35
N TYR A 188 15.58 -0.15 -20.28
CA TYR A 188 15.33 0.71 -19.13
C TYR A 188 16.62 0.96 -18.35
N GLN A 189 16.74 2.16 -17.79
CA GLN A 189 17.78 2.45 -16.80
C GLN A 189 17.34 1.91 -15.44
N ILE A 190 18.07 0.94 -14.91
CA ILE A 190 17.87 0.47 -13.54
C ILE A 190 18.41 1.51 -12.58
N VAL A 191 17.53 2.09 -11.76
CA VAL A 191 17.87 3.12 -10.77
C VAL A 191 18.15 2.47 -9.41
N LEU A 192 17.35 1.47 -9.05
CA LEU A 192 17.49 0.73 -7.81
C LEU A 192 17.05 -0.72 -8.03
N ASP A 193 17.85 -1.68 -7.55
CA ASP A 193 17.44 -3.07 -7.42
C ASP A 193 18.02 -3.59 -6.11
N LYS A 194 17.18 -3.65 -5.08
CA LYS A 194 17.60 -3.99 -3.72
C LYS A 194 16.63 -4.99 -3.11
N ILE A 195 17.19 -5.96 -2.39
CA ILE A 195 16.43 -6.87 -1.53
C ILE A 195 16.45 -6.29 -0.12
N GLU A 196 15.27 -6.09 0.45
CA GLU A 196 15.06 -5.55 1.79
C GLU A 196 14.18 -6.51 2.60
N PHE A 197 14.16 -6.33 3.91
CA PHE A 197 13.40 -7.17 4.83
C PHE A 197 12.33 -6.32 5.49
N ILE A 198 11.07 -6.78 5.42
CA ILE A 198 9.96 -6.14 6.12
C ILE A 198 9.90 -6.61 7.58
N GLU A 199 8.98 -6.05 8.38
CA GLU A 199 8.98 -6.23 9.84
C GLU A 199 8.86 -7.69 10.30
N ASP A 200 8.24 -8.56 9.49
CA ASP A 200 8.12 -9.99 9.75
C ASP A 200 9.29 -10.83 9.22
N GLY A 201 10.35 -10.18 8.74
CA GLY A 201 11.57 -10.82 8.25
C GLY A 201 11.46 -11.40 6.84
N ARG A 202 10.33 -11.23 6.14
CA ARG A 202 10.23 -11.67 4.74
C ARG A 202 10.98 -10.74 3.80
N PRO A 203 11.65 -11.29 2.77
CA PRO A 203 12.35 -10.49 1.79
C PRO A 203 11.39 -9.89 0.75
N VAL A 204 11.58 -8.61 0.45
CA VAL A 204 10.93 -7.88 -0.63
C VAL A 204 11.99 -7.31 -1.58
N ASN A 205 11.69 -7.29 -2.87
CA ASN A 205 12.52 -6.61 -3.85
C ASN A 205 11.96 -5.20 -4.06
N THR A 206 12.71 -4.21 -3.61
CA THR A 206 12.52 -2.80 -3.92
C THR A 206 13.27 -2.50 -5.21
N PHE A 207 12.52 -2.30 -6.29
CA PHE A 207 13.07 -2.11 -7.63
C PHE A 207 12.50 -0.84 -8.27
N ILE A 208 13.38 -0.03 -8.87
CA ILE A 208 13.03 1.19 -9.57
C ILE A 208 13.78 1.21 -10.91
N ALA A 209 13.05 1.47 -11.98
CA ALA A 209 13.61 1.64 -13.31
C ALA A 209 12.94 2.79 -14.06
N GLN A 210 13.70 3.42 -14.94
CA GLN A 210 13.22 4.50 -15.80
C GLN A 210 13.20 4.04 -17.26
N LYS A 211 12.06 4.23 -17.93
CA LYS A 211 11.91 3.98 -19.36
C LYS A 211 12.81 4.95 -20.15
N PRO A 212 13.50 4.52 -21.21
CA PRO A 212 14.27 5.43 -22.03
C PRO A 212 13.38 6.56 -22.58
N TYR A 213 13.97 7.74 -22.74
CA TYR A 213 13.34 8.81 -23.50
C TYR A 213 13.25 8.39 -24.97
N SER A 214 12.17 8.74 -25.66
CA SER A 214 12.09 8.57 -27.10
C SER A 214 13.21 9.40 -27.74
N LEU A 215 13.97 8.78 -28.64
CA LEU A 215 14.82 9.55 -29.54
C LEU A 215 13.88 10.32 -30.47
N GLU A 216 13.94 11.65 -30.43
CA GLU A 216 13.28 12.51 -31.42
C GLU A 216 13.76 12.21 -32.84
#